data_AF-A0A7Z7CGP5-F1
#
_entry.id   AF-A0A7Z7CGP5-F1
#
_cell.length_a   1.000
_cell.length_b   1.000
_cell.length_c   1.000
_cell.angle_alpha   90.00
_cell.angle_beta   90.00
_cell.angle_gamma   90.00
#
_symmetry.space_group_name_H-M   'P 1'
#
loop_
_entity.id
_entity.type
_entity.pdbx_description
1 polymer ?
#
loop_
_entity_poly.entity_id
_entity_poly.type
_entity_poly.pdbx_seq_one_letter_code
_entity_poly.pdbx_strand_id
1 'polypeptide(L)' 'MKYIPAALTDEHIRQLKETEQQLSSAAGEELILIAYAQQPDEPESLNDRKNND' A
#
# COMPACT_ATOMS: atom_id res chain seq x y z
N MET A 1 0.95 -23.73 -10.86
CA MET A 1 0.88 -23.68 -9.38
C MET A 1 -0.55 -23.35 -8.97
N LYS A 2 -1.10 -23.96 -7.93
CA LYS A 2 -2.44 -23.60 -7.43
C LYS A 2 -2.31 -22.30 -6.62
N TYR A 3 -3.07 -21.28 -6.99
CA TYR A 3 -3.15 -20.04 -6.22
C TYR A 3 -3.82 -20.34 -4.87
N ILE A 4 -3.14 -20.04 -3.77
CA ILE A 4 -3.68 -20.10 -2.43
C ILE A 4 -3.75 -18.64 -1.96
N PRO A 5 -4.94 -18.04 -1.82
CA PRO A 5 -5.05 -16.69 -1.30
C PRO A 5 -4.50 -16.67 0.13
N ALA A 6 -3.53 -15.79 0.37
CA ALA A 6 -3.04 -15.53 1.72
C ALA A 6 -4.19 -14.90 2.54
N ALA A 7 -4.66 -15.62 3.55
CA ALA A 7 -5.66 -15.09 4.46
C ALA A 7 -4.95 -14.19 5.50
N LEU A 8 -5.43 -12.95 5.65
CA LEU A 8 -5.03 -12.11 6.77
C LEU A 8 -5.58 -12.72 8.06
N THR A 9 -4.70 -12.98 9.02
CA THR A 9 -5.07 -13.44 10.35
C THR A 9 -5.43 -12.24 11.24
N ASP A 10 -6.10 -12.48 12.36
CA ASP A 10 -6.39 -11.45 13.35
C ASP A 10 -5.13 -10.73 13.87
N GLU A 11 -4.00 -11.43 13.94
CA GLU A 11 -2.72 -10.83 14.32
C GLU A 11 -2.25 -9.79 13.29
N HIS A 12 -2.34 -10.11 11.99
CA HIS A 12 -1.99 -9.17 10.93
C HIS A 12 -2.92 -7.94 10.96
N ILE A 13 -4.21 -8.14 11.22
CA ILE A 13 -5.18 -7.04 11.36
C ILE A 13 -4.81 -6.15 12.55
N ARG A 14 -4.42 -6.73 13.68
CA ARG A 14 -3.99 -5.98 14.87
C ARG A 14 -2.76 -5.11 14.57
N GLN A 15 -1.76 -5.67 13.89
CA GLN A 15 -0.54 -4.95 13.52
C GLN A 15 -0.83 -3.77 12.58
N LEU A 16 -1.72 -3.98 11.59
CA LEU A 16 -2.13 -2.92 10.67
C LEU A 16 -2.84 -1.78 11.41
N LYS A 17 -3.74 -2.08 12.35
CA LYS A 17 -4.42 -1.06 13.16
C LYS A 17 -3.47 -0.26 14.05
N GLU A 18 -2.49 -0.94 14.65
CA GLU A 18 -1.46 -0.25 15.46
C GLU A 18 -0.65 0.72 14.58
N THR A 19 -0.27 0.27 13.38
CA THR A 19 0.46 1.09 12.41
C THR A 19 -0.37 2.30 11.97
N GLU A 20 -1.65 2.09 11.63
CA GLU A 20 -2.59 3.15 11.26
C GLU A 20 -2.69 4.22 12.33
N GLN A 21 -2.83 3.80 13.60
CA GLN A 21 -2.94 4.72 14.72
C GLN A 21 -1.65 5.49 14.99
N GLN A 22 -0.49 4.83 14.88
CA GLN A 22 0.81 5.50 15.01
C GLN A 22 1.01 6.55 13.93
N LEU A 23 0.70 6.21 12.67
CA LEU A 23 0.82 7.13 11.54
C LEU A 23 -0.15 8.30 11.66
N SER A 24 -1.40 8.04 12.04
CA SER A 24 -2.40 9.09 12.27
C SER A 24 -1.95 10.06 13.37
N SER A 25 -1.39 9.51 14.46
CA SER A 25 -0.86 10.31 15.57
C SER A 25 0.35 11.15 15.16
N ALA A 26 1.22 10.61 14.31
CA ALA A 26 2.41 11.31 13.82
C ALA A 26 2.08 12.40 12.78
N ALA A 27 1.08 12.17 11.93
CA ALA A 27 0.63 13.14 10.94
C ALA A 27 -0.26 14.24 11.55
N GLY A 28 -0.89 13.97 12.69
CA GLY A 28 -1.83 14.90 13.33
C GLY A 28 -3.22 14.92 12.66
N GLU A 29 -3.50 13.94 11.82
CA GLU A 29 -4.76 13.77 11.09
C GLU A 29 -5.12 12.27 11.00
N GLU A 30 -6.40 11.96 10.78
CA GLU A 30 -6.87 10.57 10.64
C GLU A 30 -6.44 10.01 9.28
N LEU A 31 -5.64 8.94 9.30
CA LEU A 31 -5.17 8.24 8.10
C LEU A 31 -5.83 6.88 7.98
N ILE A 32 -6.14 6.47 6.76
CA ILE A 32 -6.74 5.15 6.45
C ILE A 32 -5.74 4.32 5.64
N LEU A 33 -5.46 3.10 6.11
CA LEU A 33 -4.62 2.16 5.38
C LEU A 33 -5.43 1.37 4.33
N ILE A 34 -5.01 1.45 3.06
CA ILE A 34 -5.62 0.72 1.95
C ILE A 34 -4.61 -0.30 1.42
N ALA A 35 -4.91 -1.59 1.59
CA ALA A 35 -4.10 -2.69 1.08
C ALA A 35 -4.64 -3.18 -0.28
N TYR A 36 -3.75 -3.30 -1.27
CA TYR A 36 -4.06 -3.87 -2.58
C TYR A 36 -3.50 -5.29 -2.66
N ALA A 37 -4.32 -6.26 -3.06
CA ALA A 37 -3.90 -7.65 -3.23
C ALA A 37 -2.93 -7.85 -4.41
N GLN A 38 -2.87 -6.87 -5.30
CA GLN A 38 -2.04 -6.86 -6.49
C GLN A 38 -1.77 -5.39 -6.80
N GLN A 39 -0.57 -4.89 -6.45
CA GLN A 39 -0.08 -3.73 -7.18
C GLN A 39 0.29 -4.26 -8.57
N PRO A 40 -0.25 -3.71 -9.68
CA PRO A 40 0.38 -3.97 -10.96
C PRO A 40 1.84 -3.55 -10.82
N ASP A 41 2.78 -4.40 -11.26
CA ASP A 41 4.15 -3.98 -11.53
C ASP A 41 4.08 -2.63 -12.24
N GLU A 42 4.79 -1.64 -11.70
CA GLU A 42 4.69 -0.21 -11.98
C GLU A 42 4.21 0.16 -13.40
N PRO A 43 3.33 1.15 -13.59
CA PRO A 43 3.25 1.81 -14.88
C PRO A 43 4.59 2.49 -15.12
N GLU A 44 5.33 1.93 -16.07
CA GLU A 44 6.35 2.52 -16.91
C GLU A 44 6.62 4.00 -16.61
N SER A 45 7.83 4.27 -16.12
CA SER A 45 8.47 5.59 -16.05
C SER A 45 7.90 6.58 -17.08
N LEU A 46 7.05 7.51 -16.64
CA LEU A 46 6.70 8.74 -17.40
C LEU A 46 7.88 9.74 -17.43
N ASN A 47 9.12 9.25 -17.56
CA ASN A 47 10.28 10.06 -17.90
C ASN A 47 10.55 10.03 -19.42
N ASP A 48 9.52 10.28 -20.22
CA ASP A 48 9.72 10.85 -21.57
C ASP A 48 9.38 12.35 -21.55
N ARG A 49 9.99 13.07 -20.60
CA ARG A 49 10.46 14.42 -20.89
C ARG A 49 11.67 14.29 -21.80
N LYS A 50 11.44 14.11 -23.10
CA LYS A 50 12.47 14.38 -24.10
C LYS A 50 11.97 15.40 -25.10
N ASN A 51 12.42 16.62 -24.83
CA ASN A 51 12.55 17.73 -25.77
C ASN A 51 12.86 17.27 -27.20
N ASN A 52 12.18 17.88 -28.16
CA ASN A 52 12.66 18.31 -29.48
C ASN A 52 11.60 19.32 -29.95
N ASP A 53 11.85 20.62 -29.80
CA ASP A 53 12.36 21.53 -30.85
C ASP A 53 11.49 21.51 -32.12
#